data_AF-A0A067D3R0-F1
#
_entry.id   AF-A0A067D3R0-F1
#
_cell.length_a   1.000
_cell.length_b   1.000
_cell.length_c   1.000
_cell.angle_alpha   90.00
_cell.angle_beta   90.00
_cell.angle_gamma   90.00
#
_symmetry.space_group_name_H-M   'P 1'
#
loop_
_entity.id
_entity.type
_entity.pdbx_description
1 polymer ?
#
loop_
_entity_poly.entity_id
_entity_poly.type
_entity_poly.pdbx_seq_one_letter_code
_entity_poly.pdbx_strand_id
1 'polypeptide(L)'
;MGNLISTFLQPDFFNRTLNCVGQQAKYIWGLEKNLEGLETELHKLTRTRDDLKTRVEVEEQRPRTRRTNQVAGWLEDVQKLENEFTKLQQVKAQEMDRLCLGGLCSKNLASSYDFGRKVVMLTDRVINLRKDGEKIEVVVEKAPDGAAIELPLAQTIVGQELLVDR
;
A
#
# COMPACT_ATOMS: atom_id res chain seq x y z
N MET A 1 36.37 -55.15 9.25
CA MET A 1 36.65 -54.21 8.14
C MET A 1 35.48 -53.26 8.01
N GLY A 2 35.51 -52.14 8.73
CA GLY A 2 34.47 -51.12 8.68
C GLY A 2 35.08 -49.85 8.10
N ASN A 3 34.61 -49.41 6.94
CA ASN A 3 35.05 -48.18 6.30
C ASN A 3 33.99 -47.11 6.56
N LEU A 4 34.30 -46.17 7.45
CA LEU A 4 33.52 -44.94 7.64
C LEU A 4 34.07 -43.91 6.65
N ILE A 5 33.41 -43.76 5.49
CA ILE A 5 33.71 -42.65 4.59
C ILE A 5 33.04 -41.41 5.20
N SER A 6 33.82 -40.68 5.99
CA SER A 6 33.51 -39.31 6.40
C SER A 6 33.72 -38.41 5.19
N THR A 7 32.63 -37.95 4.56
CA THR A 7 32.70 -36.85 3.59
C THR A 7 32.86 -35.55 4.36
N PHE A 8 34.08 -35.03 4.32
CA PHE A 8 34.47 -33.71 4.83
C PHE A 8 33.68 -32.61 4.09
N LEU A 9 32.58 -32.16 4.67
CA LEU A 9 31.99 -30.87 4.34
C LEU A 9 32.61 -29.84 5.29
N GLN A 10 33.47 -28.97 4.75
CA GLN A 10 34.20 -27.97 5.54
C GLN A 10 33.23 -27.04 6.30
N PRO A 11 33.49 -26.71 7.58
CA PRO A 11 32.65 -25.84 8.42
C PRO A 11 32.35 -24.47 7.79
N ASP A 12 33.29 -23.94 7.01
CA ASP A 12 33.16 -22.64 6.33
C ASP A 12 32.09 -22.64 5.23
N PHE A 13 31.86 -23.79 4.59
CA PHE A 13 30.79 -23.94 3.61
C PHE A 13 29.42 -23.90 4.29
N PHE A 14 29.28 -24.55 5.45
CA PHE A 14 28.07 -24.48 6.27
C PHE A 14 27.84 -23.08 6.82
N ASN A 15 28.86 -22.39 7.35
CA ASN A 15 28.67 -21.03 7.89
C ASN A 15 28.27 -20.01 6.80
N ARG A 16 28.82 -20.13 5.59
CA ARG A 16 28.46 -19.25 4.46
C ARG A 16 27.08 -19.54 3.91
N THR A 17 26.70 -20.81 3.79
CA THR A 17 25.36 -21.22 3.37
C THR A 17 24.32 -20.91 4.44
N LEU A 18 24.60 -21.13 5.73
CA LEU A 18 23.74 -20.76 6.86
C LEU A 18 23.57 -19.24 6.99
N ASN A 19 24.58 -18.43 6.69
CA ASN A 19 24.43 -16.97 6.64
C ASN A 19 23.60 -16.51 5.43
N CYS A 20 23.78 -17.12 4.25
CA CYS A 20 22.94 -16.85 3.08
C CYS A 20 21.48 -17.26 3.32
N VAL A 21 21.26 -18.47 3.85
CA VAL A 21 19.95 -19.00 4.23
C VAL A 21 19.36 -18.15 5.36
N GLY A 22 20.15 -17.70 6.32
CA GLY A 22 19.71 -16.83 7.42
C GLY A 22 19.27 -15.44 6.94
N GLN A 23 19.96 -14.83 5.97
CA GLN A 23 19.55 -13.55 5.38
C GLN A 23 18.30 -13.69 4.50
N GLN A 24 18.17 -14.79 3.76
CA GLN A 24 16.96 -15.09 3.00
C GLN A 24 15.78 -15.46 3.91
N ALA A 25 16.05 -16.14 5.02
CA ALA A 25 15.05 -16.51 6.02
C ALA A 25 14.42 -15.29 6.67
N LYS A 26 15.07 -14.11 6.75
CA LYS A 26 14.43 -12.90 7.32
C LYS A 26 13.19 -12.42 6.57
N TYR A 27 13.09 -12.69 5.27
CA TYR A 27 11.92 -12.31 4.47
C TYR A 27 10.79 -13.34 4.58
N ILE A 28 11.11 -14.55 5.05
CA ILE A 28 10.19 -15.69 5.13
C ILE A 28 9.72 -15.89 6.58
N TRP A 29 10.66 -15.86 7.52
CA TRP A 29 10.43 -15.83 8.96
C TRP A 29 9.79 -14.49 9.34
N GLY A 30 8.61 -14.56 9.96
CA GLY A 30 7.88 -13.35 10.36
C GLY A 30 7.14 -12.68 9.20
N LEU A 31 6.99 -13.36 8.05
CA LEU A 31 6.19 -12.89 6.93
C LEU A 31 4.75 -12.55 7.33
N GLU A 32 4.15 -13.33 8.22
CA GLU A 32 2.83 -13.04 8.81
C GLU A 32 2.82 -11.67 9.52
N LYS A 33 3.79 -11.42 10.41
CA LYS A 33 3.95 -10.13 11.09
C LYS A 33 4.23 -8.98 10.12
N ASN A 34 5.01 -9.23 9.06
CA ASN A 34 5.29 -8.23 8.04
C ASN A 34 4.02 -7.88 7.25
N LEU A 35 3.16 -8.86 6.97
CA LEU A 35 1.86 -8.64 6.34
C LEU A 35 0.92 -7.83 7.23
N GLU A 36 0.84 -8.14 8.53
CA GLU A 36 0.08 -7.35 9.51
C GLU A 36 0.61 -5.90 9.60
N GLY A 37 1.93 -5.73 9.58
CA GLY A 37 2.59 -4.43 9.55
C GLY A 37 2.23 -3.64 8.29
N LEU A 38 2.33 -4.27 7.12
CA LEU A 38 1.94 -3.68 5.84
C LEU A 38 0.47 -3.24 5.84
N GLU A 39 -0.44 -4.09 6.30
CA GLU A 39 -1.87 -3.79 6.40
C GLU A 39 -2.13 -2.61 7.35
N THR A 40 -1.42 -2.56 8.48
CA THR A 40 -1.50 -1.45 9.43
C THR A 40 -1.04 -0.13 8.80
N GLU A 41 0.10 -0.14 8.10
CA GLU A 41 0.62 1.05 7.44
C GLU A 41 -0.29 1.50 6.30
N LEU A 42 -0.90 0.57 5.55
CA LEU A 42 -1.85 0.90 4.50
C LEU A 42 -3.09 1.58 5.07
N HIS A 43 -3.65 1.07 6.17
CA HIS A 43 -4.76 1.73 6.85
C HIS A 43 -4.42 3.16 7.29
N LYS A 44 -3.18 3.44 7.70
CA LYS A 44 -2.74 4.81 8.02
C LYS A 44 -2.67 5.69 6.77
N LEU A 45 -2.17 5.16 5.65
CA LEU A 45 -2.16 5.85 4.37
C LEU A 45 -3.58 6.18 3.89
N THR A 46 -4.50 5.22 3.99
CA THR A 46 -5.92 5.39 3.66
C THR A 46 -6.57 6.52 4.49
N ARG A 47 -6.33 6.58 5.80
CA ARG A 47 -6.80 7.70 6.63
C ARG A 47 -6.25 9.05 6.16
N THR A 48 -4.94 9.10 5.88
CA THR A 48 -4.29 10.33 5.36
C THR A 48 -4.91 10.76 4.03
N ARG A 49 -5.24 9.80 3.16
CA ARG A 49 -5.91 10.04 1.88
C ARG A 49 -7.30 10.61 2.08
N ASP A 50 -8.06 10.05 2.99
CA ASP A 50 -9.44 10.48 3.25
C ASP A 50 -9.46 11.88 3.86
N ASP A 51 -8.59 12.17 4.83
CA ASP A 51 -8.43 13.50 5.41
C ASP A 51 -8.06 14.55 4.33
N LEU A 52 -7.12 14.21 3.45
CA LEU A 52 -6.68 15.10 2.38
C LEU A 52 -7.79 15.30 1.32
N LYS A 53 -8.53 14.25 0.95
CA LYS A 53 -9.68 14.36 0.06
C LYS A 53 -10.74 15.30 0.63
N THR A 54 -11.09 15.14 1.90
CA THR A 54 -12.06 16.04 2.57
C THR A 54 -11.57 17.48 2.56
N ARG A 55 -10.29 17.73 2.84
CA ARG A 55 -9.70 19.10 2.76
C ARG A 55 -9.80 19.68 1.35
N VAL A 56 -9.49 18.89 0.33
CA VAL A 56 -9.58 19.30 -1.08
C VAL A 56 -11.02 19.62 -1.45
N GLU A 57 -11.98 18.77 -1.10
CA GLU A 57 -13.41 18.98 -1.39
C GLU A 57 -13.95 20.27 -0.75
N VAL A 58 -13.52 20.60 0.48
CA VAL A 58 -13.90 21.85 1.15
C VAL A 58 -13.27 23.06 0.47
N GLU A 59 -11.97 23.01 0.15
CA GLU A 59 -11.25 24.14 -0.44
C GLU A 59 -11.63 24.36 -1.91
N GLU A 60 -11.96 23.31 -2.67
CA GLU A 60 -12.43 23.38 -4.06
C GLU A 60 -13.83 24.02 -4.20
N GLN A 61 -14.61 24.15 -3.12
CA GLN A 61 -15.89 24.89 -3.14
C GLN A 61 -15.70 26.39 -3.40
N ARG A 62 -14.49 26.92 -3.20
CA ARG A 62 -14.21 28.33 -3.47
C ARG A 62 -14.24 28.58 -4.99
N PRO A 63 -14.82 29.70 -5.44
CA PRO A 63 -14.79 30.05 -6.85
C PRO A 63 -13.35 30.17 -7.36
N ARG A 64 -13.09 29.64 -8.57
CA ARG A 64 -11.78 29.73 -9.23
C ARG A 64 -10.63 29.02 -8.50
N THR A 65 -10.90 27.91 -7.83
CA THR A 65 -9.85 27.02 -7.31
C THR A 65 -9.91 25.63 -7.95
N ARG A 66 -8.76 24.97 -8.02
CA ARG A 66 -8.63 23.55 -8.38
C ARG A 66 -7.60 22.88 -7.47
N ARG A 67 -7.68 21.58 -7.23
CA ARG A 67 -6.61 20.84 -6.56
C ARG A 67 -5.28 21.01 -7.29
N THR A 68 -4.21 21.03 -6.51
CA THR A 68 -2.84 21.10 -7.07
C THR A 68 -2.49 19.81 -7.82
N ASN A 69 -1.57 19.90 -8.77
CA ASN A 69 -1.04 18.71 -9.43
C ASN A 69 -0.33 17.76 -8.45
N GLN A 70 0.24 18.30 -7.37
CA GLN A 70 0.84 17.51 -6.30
C GLN A 70 -0.22 16.63 -5.61
N VAL A 71 -1.37 17.20 -5.26
CA VAL A 71 -2.50 16.45 -4.70
C VAL A 71 -3.02 15.41 -5.68
N ALA A 72 -3.21 15.78 -6.94
CA ALA A 72 -3.73 14.88 -7.96
C ALA A 72 -2.81 13.66 -8.17
N GLY A 73 -1.51 13.90 -8.35
CA GLY A 73 -0.52 12.83 -8.50
C GLY A 73 -0.41 11.96 -7.24
N TRP A 74 -0.41 12.57 -6.06
CA TRP A 74 -0.37 11.81 -4.81
C TRP A 74 -1.58 10.88 -4.65
N LEU A 75 -2.80 11.36 -4.96
CA LEU A 75 -4.02 10.52 -4.93
C LEU A 75 -3.95 9.37 -5.93
N GLU A 76 -3.40 9.61 -7.12
CA GLU A 76 -3.19 8.58 -8.14
C GLU A 76 -2.20 7.50 -7.66
N ASP A 77 -1.10 7.92 -7.04
CA ASP A 77 -0.08 7.01 -6.51
C ASP A 77 -0.62 6.18 -5.34
N VAL A 78 -1.47 6.76 -4.48
CA VAL A 78 -2.16 6.01 -3.42
C VAL A 78 -3.06 4.94 -4.04
N GLN A 79 -3.86 5.29 -5.05
CA GLN A 79 -4.73 4.32 -5.72
C GLN A 79 -3.95 3.18 -6.38
N LYS A 80 -2.82 3.48 -7.03
CA LYS A 80 -1.92 2.45 -7.60
C LYS A 80 -1.42 1.51 -6.51
N LEU A 81 -0.99 2.05 -5.38
CA LEU A 81 -0.45 1.28 -4.28
C LEU A 81 -1.51 0.39 -3.62
N GLU A 82 -2.73 0.89 -3.40
CA GLU A 82 -3.87 0.10 -2.88
C GLU A 82 -4.23 -1.06 -3.83
N ASN A 83 -4.15 -0.83 -5.15
CA ASN A 83 -4.34 -1.88 -6.14
C ASN A 83 -3.24 -2.95 -6.08
N GLU A 84 -1.97 -2.55 -5.87
CA GLU A 84 -0.87 -3.50 -5.66
C GLU A 84 -1.06 -4.33 -4.38
N PHE A 85 -1.50 -3.70 -3.28
CA PHE A 85 -1.80 -4.42 -2.05
C PHE A 85 -2.96 -5.40 -2.23
N THR A 86 -4.00 -5.02 -2.96
CA THR A 86 -5.13 -5.91 -3.28
C THR A 86 -4.66 -7.15 -4.04
N LYS A 87 -3.79 -6.99 -5.04
CA LYS A 87 -3.18 -8.11 -5.78
C LYS A 87 -2.31 -8.98 -4.85
N LEU A 88 -1.59 -8.38 -3.91
CA LEU A 88 -0.79 -9.10 -2.92
C LEU A 88 -1.68 -9.95 -2.00
N GLN A 89 -2.82 -9.42 -1.55
CA GLN A 89 -3.78 -10.15 -0.73
C GLN A 89 -4.40 -11.35 -1.45
N GLN A 90 -4.66 -11.25 -2.75
CA GLN A 90 -5.20 -12.36 -3.55
C GLN A 90 -4.28 -13.59 -3.56
N VAL A 91 -2.96 -13.39 -3.51
CA VAL A 91 -1.98 -14.49 -3.49
C VAL A 91 -1.50 -14.84 -2.07
N LYS A 92 -1.93 -14.09 -1.04
CA LYS A 92 -1.52 -14.28 0.36
C LYS A 92 -1.83 -15.69 0.84
N ALA A 93 -3.06 -16.18 0.67
CA ALA A 93 -3.45 -17.51 1.15
C ALA A 93 -2.57 -18.61 0.54
N GLN A 94 -2.34 -18.55 -0.78
CA GLN A 94 -1.49 -19.49 -1.48
C GLN A 94 -0.03 -19.45 -0.99
N GLU A 95 0.52 -18.26 -0.74
CA GLU A 95 1.90 -18.12 -0.25
C GLU A 95 2.02 -18.53 1.22
N MET A 96 1.00 -18.26 2.04
CA MET A 96 0.95 -18.72 3.44
C MET A 96 0.85 -20.24 3.53
N ASP A 97 0.06 -20.88 2.68
CA ASP A 97 -0.03 -22.35 2.61
C ASP A 97 1.29 -23.01 2.16
N ARG A 98 2.13 -22.29 1.42
CA ARG A 98 3.48 -22.75 1.04
C ARG A 98 4.48 -22.68 2.20
N LEU A 99 4.18 -21.92 3.25
CA LEU A 99 5.02 -21.78 4.45
C LEU A 99 4.76 -22.92 5.44
N CYS A 100 4.85 -24.17 5.02
CA CYS A 100 4.95 -25.27 5.99
C CYS A 100 6.24 -25.08 6.81
N LEU A 101 6.11 -25.04 8.15
CA LEU A 101 7.21 -24.91 9.11
C LEU A 101 8.11 -23.67 8.90
N GLY A 102 7.51 -22.47 8.78
CA GLY A 102 8.28 -21.22 8.70
C GLY A 102 9.13 -21.10 7.43
N GLY A 103 8.73 -21.80 6.36
CA GLY A 103 9.39 -21.79 5.05
C GLY A 103 10.43 -22.89 4.81
N LEU A 104 10.69 -23.75 5.80
CA LEU A 104 11.64 -24.86 5.68
C LEU A 104 11.09 -26.04 4.87
N CYS A 105 9.76 -26.16 4.73
CA CYS A 105 9.11 -27.21 3.94
C CYS A 105 8.38 -26.66 2.69
N SER A 106 8.84 -25.53 2.15
CA SER A 106 8.34 -25.01 0.89
C SER A 106 8.82 -25.86 -0.28
N LYS A 107 7.89 -26.23 -1.19
CA LYS A 107 8.25 -26.80 -2.50
C LYS A 107 9.02 -25.81 -3.40
N ASN A 108 9.11 -24.52 -3.03
CA ASN A 108 9.83 -23.46 -3.74
C ASN A 108 10.24 -22.29 -2.82
N LEU A 109 11.38 -22.41 -2.14
CA LEU A 109 11.95 -21.37 -1.25
C LEU A 109 12.11 -19.99 -1.94
N ALA A 110 12.44 -19.98 -3.23
CA ALA A 110 12.61 -18.76 -4.01
C ALA A 110 11.31 -17.94 -4.12
N SER A 111 10.15 -18.59 -4.29
CA SER A 111 8.85 -17.91 -4.39
C SER A 111 8.48 -17.24 -3.07
N SER A 112 8.68 -17.94 -1.94
CA SER A 112 8.41 -17.40 -0.61
C SER A 112 9.34 -16.22 -0.28
N TYR A 113 10.60 -16.31 -0.69
CA TYR A 113 11.56 -15.21 -0.57
C TYR A 113 11.14 -13.98 -1.40
N ASP A 114 10.76 -14.17 -2.67
CA ASP A 114 10.33 -13.08 -3.54
C ASP A 114 9.03 -12.43 -3.03
N PHE A 115 8.11 -13.24 -2.51
CA PHE A 115 6.89 -12.73 -1.88
C PHE A 115 7.21 -11.89 -0.63
N GLY A 116 8.06 -12.40 0.27
CA GLY A 116 8.49 -11.67 1.45
C GLY A 116 9.20 -10.35 1.12
N ARG A 117 10.05 -10.35 0.08
CA ARG A 117 10.68 -9.13 -0.43
C ARG A 117 9.64 -8.12 -0.93
N LYS A 118 8.61 -8.56 -1.67
CA LYS A 118 7.52 -7.69 -2.14
C LYS A 118 6.77 -7.05 -0.98
N VAL A 119 6.49 -7.79 0.09
CA VAL A 119 5.82 -7.26 1.30
C VAL A 119 6.64 -6.12 1.92
N VAL A 120 7.94 -6.32 2.12
CA VAL A 120 8.83 -5.30 2.69
C VAL A 120 8.90 -4.06 1.79
N MET A 121 9.12 -4.24 0.48
CA MET A 121 9.19 -3.13 -0.47
C MET A 121 7.88 -2.33 -0.55
N LEU A 122 6.73 -3.01 -0.52
CA LEU A 122 5.45 -2.33 -0.53
C LEU A 122 5.24 -1.55 0.77
N THR A 123 5.66 -2.10 1.91
CA THR A 123 5.58 -1.42 3.22
C THR A 123 6.37 -0.11 3.22
N ASP A 124 7.61 -0.12 2.72
CA ASP A 124 8.43 1.09 2.62
C ASP A 124 7.79 2.15 1.71
N ARG A 125 7.22 1.71 0.58
CA ARG A 125 6.48 2.60 -0.33
C ARG A 125 5.25 3.22 0.32
N VAL A 126 4.48 2.44 1.09
CA VAL A 126 3.32 2.94 1.86
C VAL A 126 3.77 4.02 2.84
N ILE A 127 4.81 3.73 3.63
CA ILE A 127 5.32 4.63 4.66
C ILE A 127 5.80 5.95 4.03
N ASN A 128 6.57 5.87 2.95
CA ASN A 128 7.10 7.05 2.29
C ASN A 128 5.99 7.88 1.64
N LEU A 129 5.06 7.23 0.93
CA LEU A 129 3.94 7.93 0.32
C LEU A 129 3.04 8.60 1.36
N ARG A 130 2.83 7.96 2.53
CA ARG A 130 2.10 8.58 3.64
C ARG A 130 2.81 9.84 4.12
N LYS A 131 4.11 9.76 4.39
CA LYS A 131 4.92 10.92 4.80
C LYS A 131 4.88 12.04 3.78
N ASP A 132 4.82 11.73 2.49
CA ASP A 132 4.72 12.74 1.44
C ASP A 132 3.34 13.40 1.42
N GLY A 133 2.27 12.65 1.71
CA GLY A 133 0.92 13.18 1.89
C GLY A 133 0.79 14.09 3.12
N GLU A 134 1.42 13.70 4.23
CA GLU A 134 1.46 14.49 5.48
C GLU A 134 2.13 15.86 5.28
N LYS A 135 3.03 16.01 4.29
CA LYS A 135 3.71 17.27 3.96
C LYS A 135 2.90 18.18 3.02
N ILE A 136 1.73 17.74 2.54
CA ILE A 136 0.91 18.56 1.63
C ILE A 136 0.15 19.61 2.43
N GLU A 137 0.71 20.82 2.45
CA GLU A 137 0.10 22.00 3.06
C GLU A 137 -0.90 22.66 2.11
N VAL A 138 -0.48 22.93 0.86
CA VAL A 138 -1.28 23.59 -0.16
C VAL A 138 -2.04 22.57 -0.99
N VAL A 139 -3.35 22.47 -0.73
CA VAL A 139 -4.21 21.47 -1.37
C VAL A 139 -4.88 21.96 -2.65
N VAL A 140 -5.07 23.27 -2.79
CA VAL A 140 -5.67 23.92 -3.96
C VAL A 140 -4.84 25.10 -4.43
N GLU A 141 -4.98 25.43 -5.71
CA GLU A 141 -4.40 26.61 -6.35
C GLU A 141 -5.48 27.36 -7.14
N LYS A 142 -5.19 28.63 -7.47
CA LYS A 142 -6.08 29.41 -8.33
C LYS A 142 -6.13 28.77 -9.72
N ALA A 143 -7.34 28.50 -10.20
CA ALA A 143 -7.56 27.98 -11.53
C ALA A 143 -7.13 29.02 -12.60
N PRO A 144 -6.55 28.57 -13.74
CA PRO A 144 -6.26 29.46 -14.85
C PRO A 144 -7.51 30.19 -15.33
N ASP A 145 -7.35 31.44 -15.79
CA ASP A 145 -8.45 32.19 -16.38
C ASP A 145 -8.98 31.46 -17.62
N GLY A 146 -10.30 31.24 -17.67
CA GLY A 146 -10.98 30.51 -18.75
C GLY A 146 -11.09 28.99 -18.56
N ALA A 147 -10.59 28.43 -17.45
CA ALA A 147 -10.85 27.03 -17.12
C ALA A 147 -12.36 26.83 -16.85
N ALA A 148 -12.98 25.83 -17.48
CA ALA A 148 -14.31 25.39 -17.11
C ALA A 148 -14.24 24.77 -15.71
N ILE A 149 -14.86 25.42 -14.74
CA ILE A 149 -14.97 24.93 -13.37
C ILE A 149 -16.40 24.44 -13.20
N GLU A 150 -16.56 23.18 -12.82
CA GLU A 150 -17.87 22.65 -12.44
C GLU A 150 -18.37 23.43 -11.22
N LEU A 151 -19.37 24.28 -11.42
CA LEU A 151 -20.05 24.96 -10.34
C LEU A 151 -20.90 23.93 -9.59
N PRO A 152 -20.87 23.89 -8.25
CA PRO A 152 -21.84 23.08 -7.51
C PRO A 152 -23.23 23.63 -7.84
N LEU A 153 -24.01 22.83 -8.57
CA LEU A 153 -25.39 23.17 -8.91
C LEU A 153 -26.16 23.38 -7.60
N ALA A 154 -26.45 24.63 -7.27
CA ALA A 154 -27.39 24.95 -6.21
C ALA A 154 -28.70 24.21 -6.54
N GLN A 155 -29.12 23.31 -5.65
CA GLN A 155 -30.41 22.65 -5.78
C GLN A 155 -31.49 23.73 -5.70
N THR A 156 -32.08 24.07 -6.84
CA THR A 156 -33.29 24.89 -6.89
C THR A 156 -34.42 24.07 -6.27
N ILE A 157 -34.71 24.31 -4.99
CA ILE A 157 -35.90 23.76 -4.34
C ILE A 157 -37.11 24.45 -4.96
N VAL A 158 -37.81 23.75 -5.86
CA VAL A 158 -39.09 24.23 -6.41
C VAL A 158 -40.16 24.00 -5.34
N GLY A 159 -40.61 25.09 -4.70
CA GLY A 159 -41.75 25.07 -3.79
C GLY A 159 -43.02 24.69 -4.56
N GLN A 160 -43.63 23.58 -4.19
CA GLN A 160 -44.91 23.15 -4.74
C GLN A 160 -46.02 23.86 -3.94
N GLU A 161 -46.63 24.91 -4.51
CA GLU A 161 -47.81 25.53 -3.92
C GLU A 161 -49.00 24.56 -4.06
N LEU A 162 -49.42 23.94 -2.96
CA LEU A 162 -50.67 23.20 -2.88
C LEU A 162 -51.82 24.20 -2.71
N LEU A 163 -52.59 24.40 -3.78
CA LEU A 163 -53.90 25.04 -3.72
C LEU A 163 -54.85 24.15 -2.91
N VAL A 164 -55.21 24.60 -1.72
CA VAL A 164 -56.27 24.00 -0.91
C VAL A 164 -57.60 24.56 -1.42
N ASP A 165 -58.31 23.78 -2.23
CA ASP A 165 -59.73 24.04 -2.50
C ASP A 165 -60.58 23.58 -1.32
N ARG A 166 -61.56 24.42 -0.99
CA ARG A 166 -62.35 24.47 0.24
C ARG A 166 -63.63 23.63 0.18
#